data_AF-A0A316QD24-F1
#
_entry.id   AF-A0A316QD24-F1
#
_cell.length_a   1.000
_cell.length_b   1.000
_cell.length_c   1.000
_cell.angle_alpha   90.00
_cell.angle_beta   90.00
_cell.angle_gamma   90.00
#
_symmetry.space_group_name_H-M   'P 1'
#
loop_
_entity.id
_entity.type
_entity.pdbx_description
1 polymer ?
#
loop_
_entity_poly.entity_id
_entity_poly.type
_entity_poly.pdbx_seq_one_letter_code
_entity_poly.pdbx_strand_id
1 'polypeptide(L)' 'MVAGFNQSKKHIKGGTAKTVFLASDAEGKIISAVKELCRAYGVELDSMHTKSELGALCGIDVDCAVCVVLK' A
#
# COMPACT_ATOMS: atom_id res chain seq x y z
N MET A 1 7.12 5.91 6.20
CA MET A 1 6.10 5.04 5.57
C MET A 1 4.73 5.47 6.03
N VAL A 2 3.69 5.20 5.26
CA VAL A 2 2.34 5.68 5.52
C VAL A 2 1.36 4.52 5.36
N ALA A 3 0.67 4.19 6.44
CA ALA A 3 -0.39 3.20 6.47
C ALA A 3 -1.74 3.81 6.11
N GLY A 4 -2.55 3.07 5.36
CA GLY A 4 -3.94 3.43 5.05
C GLY A 4 -4.17 3.87 3.60
N PHE A 5 -5.29 3.42 3.03
CA PHE A 5 -5.62 3.61 1.61
C PHE A 5 -5.71 5.08 1.19
N ASN A 6 -6.40 5.92 1.96
CA ASN A 6 -6.59 7.33 1.62
C ASN A 6 -5.27 8.12 1.59
N GLN A 7 -4.40 7.86 2.56
CA GLN A 7 -3.10 8.51 2.62
C GLN A 7 -2.17 7.98 1.52
N SER A 8 -2.15 6.66 1.31
CA SER A 8 -1.40 6.02 0.23
C SER A 8 -1.77 6.63 -1.13
N LYS A 9 -3.07 6.77 -1.41
CA LYS A 9 -3.58 7.38 -2.64
C LYS A 9 -3.07 8.81 -2.83
N LYS A 10 -2.99 9.62 -1.78
CA LYS A 10 -2.47 10.99 -1.87
C LYS A 10 -1.00 11.02 -2.29
N HIS A 11 -0.18 10.13 -1.75
CA HIS A 11 1.26 10.07 -2.05
C HIS A 11 1.58 9.41 -3.39
N ILE A 12 0.80 8.39 -3.79
CA ILE A 12 0.88 7.79 -5.13
C ILE A 12 0.56 8.85 -6.19
N LYS A 13 -0.56 9.57 -6.02
CA LYS A 13 -0.94 10.66 -6.93
C LYS A 13 0.04 11.83 -6.92
N GLY A 14 0.63 12.11 -5.75
CA GLY A 14 1.62 13.17 -5.57
C GLY A 14 3.03 12.81 -6.06
N GLY A 15 3.27 11.58 -6.53
CA GLY A 15 4.60 11.13 -6.99
C GLY A 15 5.65 11.01 -5.87
N THR A 16 5.22 11.08 -4.61
CA THR A 16 6.07 10.93 -3.42
C THR A 16 6.14 9.49 -2.92
N ALA A 17 5.27 8.61 -3.44
CA ALA A 17 5.35 7.18 -3.21
C ALA A 17 6.56 6.58 -3.94
N LYS A 18 7.35 5.80 -3.20
CA LYS A 18 8.46 4.99 -3.71
C LYS A 18 7.99 3.57 -4.02
N THR A 19 7.40 2.91 -3.03
CA THR A 19 6.94 1.53 -3.12
C THR A 19 5.62 1.39 -2.37
N VAL A 20 4.66 0.68 -2.95
CA VAL A 20 3.36 0.39 -2.35
C VAL A 20 3.32 -1.07 -1.95
N PHE A 21 2.93 -1.33 -0.72
CA PHE A 21 2.71 -2.65 -0.17
C PHE A 21 1.21 -2.87 0.02
N LEU A 22 0.69 -3.95 -0.53
CA LEU A 22 -0.72 -4.30 -0.53
C LEU A 22 -0.88 -5.69 0.10
N ALA A 23 -1.70 -5.77 1.14
CA ALA A 23 -1.97 -7.06 1.75
C ALA A 23 -2.75 -7.95 0.75
N SER A 24 -2.33 -9.20 0.59
CA SER A 24 -3.04 -10.17 -0.25
C SER A 24 -4.41 -10.56 0.32
N ASP A 25 -4.63 -10.40 1.63
CA ASP A 25 -5.93 -10.57 2.31
C ASP A 25 -6.74 -9.26 2.41
N ALA A 26 -6.28 -8.17 1.77
CA ALA A 26 -7.04 -6.93 1.71
C ALA A 26 -8.37 -7.11 0.96
N GLU A 27 -9.31 -6.20 1.20
CA GLU A 27 -10.57 -6.19 0.45
C GLU A 27 -10.31 -6.07 -1.05
N GLY A 28 -11.03 -6.87 -1.85
CA GLY A 28 -10.88 -6.88 -3.32
C GLY A 28 -11.05 -5.51 -3.97
N LYS A 29 -11.92 -4.64 -3.42
CA LYS A 29 -12.08 -3.25 -3.89
C LYS A 29 -10.81 -2.42 -3.69
N ILE A 30 -10.14 -2.59 -2.55
CA ILE A 30 -8.88 -1.91 -2.22
C ILE A 30 -7.76 -2.43 -3.12
N ILE A 31 -7.65 -3.76 -3.27
CA ILE A 31 -6.66 -4.41 -4.14
C ILE A 31 -6.74 -3.85 -5.55
N SER A 32 -7.94 -3.85 -6.14
CA SER A 32 -8.16 -3.33 -7.49
C SER A 32 -7.78 -1.86 -7.60
N ALA A 33 -8.24 -1.03 -6.65
CA ALA A 33 -7.96 0.41 -6.68
C ALA A 33 -6.46 0.72 -6.52
N VAL A 34 -5.74 0.02 -5.66
CA VAL A 34 -4.29 0.20 -5.47
C VAL A 34 -3.52 -0.29 -6.70
N LYS A 35 -3.86 -1.45 -7.26
CA LYS A 35 -3.26 -1.96 -8.50
C LYS A 35 -3.40 -0.96 -9.63
N GLU A 36 -4.58 -0.39 -9.80
CA GLU A 36 -4.86 0.58 -10.84
C GLU A 36 -4.08 1.89 -10.62
N LEU A 37 -4.02 2.38 -9.38
CA LEU A 37 -3.20 3.55 -9.02
C LEU A 37 -1.70 3.31 -9.29
N CYS A 38 -1.15 2.17 -8.84
CA CYS A 38 0.26 1.86 -9.05
C CYS A 38 0.58 1.76 -10.54
N ARG A 39 -0.30 1.14 -11.33
CA ARG A 39 -0.17 1.05 -12.79
C ARG A 39 -0.29 2.41 -13.47
N ALA A 40 -1.22 3.26 -13.04
CA ALA A 40 -1.44 4.58 -13.63
C ALA A 40 -0.30 5.56 -13.36
N TYR A 41 0.33 5.48 -12.19
CA TYR A 41 1.40 6.37 -11.75
C TYR A 41 2.81 5.74 -11.87
N GLY A 42 2.90 4.48 -12.32
CA GLY A 42 4.18 3.76 -12.47
C GLY A 42 4.92 3.52 -11.16
N VAL A 43 4.20 3.28 -10.07
CA VAL A 43 4.78 3.01 -8.74
C VAL A 43 4.93 1.50 -8.53
N GLU A 44 6.01 1.09 -7.89
CA GLU A 44 6.22 -0.31 -7.53
C GLU A 44 5.12 -0.80 -6.57
N LEU A 45 4.53 -1.96 -6.88
CA LEU A 45 3.51 -2.60 -6.07
C LEU A 45 3.98 -3.99 -5.64
N ASP A 46 4.14 -4.16 -4.34
CA ASP A 46 4.36 -5.44 -3.70
C ASP A 46 3.06 -5.92 -3.06
N SER A 47 2.66 -7.16 -3.38
CA SER A 47 1.48 -7.79 -2.79
C SER A 47 1.75 -9.19 -2.24
N MET A 48 3.01 -9.50 -1.94
CA MET A 48 3.41 -10.81 -1.41
C MET A 48 3.06 -11.00 0.07
N HIS A 49 2.72 -9.93 0.79
CA HIS A 49 2.51 -9.97 2.23
C HIS A 49 1.04 -9.95 2.63
N THR A 50 0.72 -10.48 3.82
CA THR A 50 -0.61 -10.39 4.44
C THR A 50 -0.72 -9.15 5.35
N LYS A 51 -1.92 -8.76 5.80
CA LYS A 51 -2.11 -7.64 6.76
C LYS A 51 -1.23 -7.78 7.99
N SER A 52 -1.15 -8.98 8.56
CA SER A 52 -0.38 -9.25 9.77
C SER A 52 1.13 -9.17 9.51
N GLU A 53 1.61 -9.70 8.38
CA GLU A 53 3.02 -9.58 8.00
C GLU A 53 3.41 -8.12 7.73
N LEU A 54 2.53 -7.35 7.08
CA LEU A 54 2.77 -5.93 6.82
C LEU A 54 2.84 -5.13 8.12
N GLY A 55 1.94 -5.36 9.07
CA GLY A 55 2.00 -4.74 10.40
C GLY A 55 3.32 -5.05 11.09
N ALA A 56 3.73 -6.33 11.10
CA ALA A 56 4.98 -6.79 11.70
C ALA A 56 6.24 -6.21 11.03
N LEU A 57 6.31 -6.22 9.69
CA LEU A 57 7.40 -5.62 8.91
C LEU A 57 7.55 -4.13 9.15
N CYS A 58 6.42 -3.45 9.35
CA CYS A 58 6.39 -2.02 9.57
C CYS A 58 6.51 -1.64 11.06
N GLY A 59 6.52 -2.62 11.98
CA GLY A 59 6.55 -2.40 13.43
C GLY A 59 5.31 -1.67 13.97
N ILE A 60 4.18 -1.74 13.25
CA ILE A 60 2.93 -1.07 13.60
C ILE A 60 1.92 -2.14 14.00
N ASP A 61 1.40 -2.04 15.21
CA ASP A 61 0.41 -2.95 15.80
C ASP A 61 -1.02 -2.69 15.27
N VAL A 62 -1.13 -2.38 13.98
CA VAL A 62 -2.39 -2.03 13.32
C VAL A 62 -2.50 -2.80 12.01
N ASP A 63 -3.57 -3.57 11.86
CA ASP A 63 -3.86 -4.32 10.63
C ASP A 63 -4.02 -3.36 9.44
N CYS A 64 -2.99 -3.30 8.59
CA CYS A 64 -2.96 -2.39 7.44
C CYS A 64 -3.11 -3.15 6.14
N ALA A 65 -4.23 -2.93 5.45
CA ALA A 65 -4.46 -3.49 4.12
C ALA A 65 -3.52 -2.90 3.05
N VAL A 66 -3.08 -1.65 3.24
CA VAL A 66 -2.22 -0.93 2.28
C VAL A 66 -1.22 -0.07 3.06
N CYS A 67 0.04 -0.17 2.67
CA CYS A 67 1.14 0.65 3.17
C CYS A 67 1.90 1.26 2.00
N VAL A 68 2.39 2.48 2.14
CA VAL A 68 3.23 3.14 1.15
C VAL A 68 4.54 3.57 1.80
N VAL A 69 5.65 3.22 1.17
CA VAL A 69 6.95 3.79 1.45
C VAL A 69 7.10 5.05 0.61
N LEU A 70 7.39 6.16 1.27
CA LEU A 70 7.69 7.43 0.62
C LEU A 70 9.17 7.49 0.23
N LYS A 71 9.50 8.33 -0.74
CA LYS A 71 10.89 8.67 -1.07
C LYS A 71 11.58 9.44 0.05
#